data_AF-A0A9E5FDA0-F1
#
_entry.id   AF-A0A9E5FDA0-F1
#
_cell.length_a   1.000
_cell.length_b   1.000
_cell.length_c   1.000
_cell.angle_alpha   90.00
_cell.angle_beta   90.00
_cell.angle_gamma   90.00
#
_symmetry.space_group_name_H-M   'P 1'
#
loop_
_entity.id
_entity.type
_entity.pdbx_description
1 polymer ?
#
loop_
_entity_poly.entity_id
_entity_poly.type
_entity_poly.pdbx_seq_one_letter_code
_entity_poly.pdbx_strand_id
1 'polypeptide(L)'
;MSTAQSLFGLALVLGIAIIGLWTAWKQCVTLSHEQGDTAESRFFRGQASRRLVIAFILVFLGAMLGGAMILLEEPAQVIADLRDHADMTGTTFHLDDSQERFASIYGSYWLAFFLVFFILLAILAYDVMALRAFRLNIRRNILNLKRQAAAGSTTPPT
;
A
#
# COMPACT_ATOMS: atom_id res chain seq x y z
N MET A 1 -22.95 -10.72 -10.50
CA MET A 1 -21.88 -11.72 -10.28
C MET A 1 -22.38 -12.80 -9.32
N SER A 2 -21.92 -14.05 -9.41
CA SER A 2 -22.34 -15.07 -8.41
C SER A 2 -21.67 -14.76 -7.07
N THR A 3 -22.40 -14.90 -5.97
CA THR A 3 -21.90 -14.70 -4.59
C THR A 3 -20.61 -15.49 -4.32
N ALA A 4 -20.49 -16.68 -4.94
CA ALA A 4 -19.30 -17.51 -4.89
C ALA A 4 -18.06 -16.85 -5.53
N GLN A 5 -18.21 -16.08 -6.60
CA GLN A 5 -17.11 -15.41 -7.29
C GLN A 5 -16.56 -14.24 -6.45
N SER A 6 -17.44 -13.44 -5.84
CA SER A 6 -17.04 -12.36 -4.94
C SER A 6 -16.37 -12.89 -3.67
N LEU A 7 -16.89 -13.99 -3.10
CA LEU A 7 -16.25 -14.67 -1.96
C LEU A 7 -14.87 -15.22 -2.31
N PHE A 8 -14.71 -15.82 -3.49
CA PHE A 8 -13.42 -16.33 -3.96
C PHE A 8 -12.42 -15.19 -4.14
N GLY A 9 -12.83 -14.09 -4.75
CA GLY A 9 -11.99 -12.89 -4.90
C GLY A 9 -11.55 -12.32 -3.54
N LEU A 10 -12.47 -12.21 -2.59
CA LEU A 10 -12.17 -11.76 -1.23
C LEU A 10 -11.18 -12.70 -0.53
N ALA A 11 -11.40 -14.01 -0.60
CA ALA A 11 -10.53 -15.01 0.01
C ALA A 11 -9.12 -14.98 -0.59
N LEU A 12 -9.01 -14.78 -1.91
CA LEU A 12 -7.73 -14.67 -2.61
C LEU A 12 -6.96 -13.41 -2.17
N VAL A 13 -7.64 -12.26 -2.11
CA VAL A 13 -7.05 -11.00 -1.64
C VAL A 13 -6.57 -11.13 -0.20
N LEU A 14 -7.39 -11.71 0.69
CA LEU A 14 -7.01 -11.97 2.09
C LEU A 14 -5.83 -12.94 2.19
N GLY A 15 -5.79 -13.99 1.37
CA GLY A 15 -4.69 -14.95 1.34
C GLY A 15 -3.36 -14.30 0.96
N ILE A 16 -3.34 -13.51 -0.12
CA ILE A 16 -2.14 -12.78 -0.56
C ILE A 16 -1.72 -11.75 0.49
N ALA A 17 -2.68 -11.05 1.10
CA ALA A 17 -2.46 -10.11 2.19
C ALA A 17 -1.79 -10.77 3.41
N ILE A 18 -2.29 -11.93 3.84
CA ILE A 18 -1.73 -12.70 4.97
C ILE A 18 -0.30 -13.14 4.65
N ILE A 19 -0.03 -13.64 3.45
CA ILE A 19 1.33 -14.03 3.02
C ILE A 19 2.25 -12.79 3.00
N GLY A 20 1.76 -11.65 2.53
CA GLY A 20 2.48 -10.38 2.56
C GLY A 20 2.86 -9.94 3.98
N LEU A 21 1.90 -9.98 4.91
CA LEU A 21 2.16 -9.68 6.33
C LEU A 21 3.14 -10.68 6.94
N TRP A 22 2.97 -11.98 6.66
CA TRP A 22 3.84 -13.03 7.18
C TRP A 22 5.28 -12.83 6.73
N THR A 23 5.50 -12.57 5.44
CA THR A 23 6.85 -12.36 4.90
C THR A 23 7.49 -11.08 5.45
N ALA A 24 6.73 -9.99 5.58
CA ALA A 24 7.20 -8.76 6.22
C ALA A 24 7.53 -8.96 7.71
N TRP A 25 6.71 -9.71 8.44
CA TRP A 25 6.95 -10.09 9.84
C TRP A 25 8.23 -10.92 9.97
N LYS A 26 8.39 -11.93 9.11
CA LYS A 26 9.59 -12.77 9.10
C LYS A 26 10.86 -11.95 8.84
N GLN A 27 10.79 -10.98 7.92
CA GLN A 27 11.89 -10.03 7.67
C GLN A 27 12.23 -9.20 8.91
N CYS A 28 11.24 -8.75 9.68
CA CYS A 28 11.46 -8.05 10.94
C CYS A 28 12.17 -8.93 11.99
N VAL A 29 11.72 -10.18 12.14
CA VAL A 29 12.28 -11.13 13.13
C VAL A 29 13.70 -11.57 12.78
N THR A 30 14.00 -11.74 11.49
CA THR A 30 15.36 -12.06 11.04
C THR A 30 16.31 -10.90 11.29
N LEU A 31 15.90 -9.65 10.99
CA LEU A 31 16.69 -8.45 11.26
C LEU A 31 16.85 -8.13 12.75
N SER A 32 15.91 -8.58 13.61
CA SER A 32 16.05 -8.40 15.06
C SER A 32 17.06 -9.35 15.70
N HIS A 33 17.49 -10.41 14.98
CA HIS A 33 18.49 -11.37 15.46
C HIS A 33 19.93 -11.03 15.04
N GLU A 34 20.14 -10.04 14.16
CA GLU A 34 21.49 -9.55 13.85
C GLU A 34 22.04 -8.71 15.01
N GLN A 35 22.98 -9.27 15.77
CA GLN A 35 23.69 -8.61 16.85
C GLN A 35 24.71 -7.61 16.29
N GLY A 36 24.31 -6.34 16.22
CA GLY A 36 25.20 -5.20 15.97
C GLY A 36 24.46 -3.87 15.92
N ASP A 37 24.80 -2.93 16.80
CA ASP A 37 24.30 -1.54 16.73
C ASP A 37 25.07 -0.75 15.66
N THR A 38 24.99 -1.21 14.42
CA THR A 38 25.53 -0.50 13.26
C THR A 38 24.50 0.51 12.77
N ALA A 39 24.96 1.63 12.18
CA ALA A 39 24.05 2.61 11.57
C ALA A 39 23.16 2.00 10.47
N GLU A 40 23.59 0.90 9.84
CA GLU A 40 22.80 0.13 8.88
C GLU A 40 21.64 -0.63 9.54
N SER A 41 21.86 -1.28 10.69
CA SER A 41 20.80 -2.07 11.34
C SER A 41 19.62 -1.19 11.82
N ARG A 42 19.90 0.04 12.27
CA ARG A 42 18.85 1.02 12.60
C ARG A 42 18.01 1.42 11.38
N PHE A 43 18.63 1.59 10.21
CA PHE A 43 17.92 1.89 8.97
C PHE A 43 17.00 0.73 8.56
N PHE A 44 17.50 -0.52 8.62
CA PHE A 44 16.72 -1.70 8.25
C PHE A 44 15.54 -1.98 9.20
N ARG A 45 15.69 -1.75 10.51
CA ARG A 45 14.56 -1.87 11.47
C ARG A 45 13.43 -0.88 11.14
N GLY A 46 13.77 0.36 10.80
CA GLY A 46 12.78 1.36 10.39
C GLY A 46 12.14 1.05 9.04
N GLN A 47 12.87 0.43 8.12
CA GLN A 47 12.29 -0.03 6.84
C GLN A 47 11.34 -1.21 7.05
N ALA A 48 11.68 -2.14 7.93
CA ALA A 48 10.88 -3.32 8.19
C ALA A 48 9.51 -2.95 8.82
N SER A 49 9.48 -2.00 9.77
CA SER A 49 8.22 -1.49 10.34
C SER A 49 7.36 -0.78 9.30
N ARG A 50 7.97 0.05 8.43
CA ARG A 50 7.25 0.70 7.32
C ARG A 50 6.61 -0.31 6.37
N ARG A 51 7.33 -1.40 6.04
CA ARG A 51 6.77 -2.49 5.19
C ARG A 51 5.58 -3.18 5.83
N LEU A 52 5.61 -3.36 7.15
CA LEU A 52 4.48 -3.95 7.88
C LEU A 52 3.26 -3.02 7.85
N VAL A 53 3.47 -1.71 8.04
CA VAL A 53 2.40 -0.70 7.90
C VAL A 53 1.83 -0.69 6.48
N ILE A 54 2.67 -0.70 5.45
CA ILE A 54 2.23 -0.79 4.04
C ILE A 54 1.41 -2.07 3.80
N ALA A 55 1.90 -3.22 4.29
CA ALA A 55 1.19 -4.49 4.15
C ALA A 55 -0.18 -4.43 4.82
N PHE A 56 -0.26 -3.91 6.04
CA PHE A 56 -1.52 -3.72 6.76
C PHE A 56 -2.49 -2.80 6.01
N ILE A 57 -2.02 -1.66 5.49
CA ILE A 57 -2.84 -0.74 4.71
C ILE A 57 -3.35 -1.42 3.43
N LEU A 58 -2.53 -2.23 2.75
CA LEU A 58 -2.96 -2.99 1.58
C LEU A 58 -4.05 -4.00 1.91
N VAL A 59 -3.95 -4.72 3.03
CA VAL A 59 -5.01 -5.63 3.49
C VAL A 59 -6.29 -4.85 3.73
N PHE A 60 -6.17 -3.72 4.43
CA PHE A 60 -7.32 -2.87 4.75
C PHE A 60 -8.00 -2.33 3.49
N LEU A 61 -7.24 -1.82 2.52
CA LEU A 61 -7.77 -1.39 1.22
C LEU A 61 -8.43 -2.56 0.46
N GLY A 62 -7.83 -3.74 0.48
CA GLY A 62 -8.43 -4.94 -0.12
C GLY A 62 -9.75 -5.33 0.54
N ALA A 63 -9.81 -5.26 1.88
CA ALA A 63 -11.03 -5.50 2.64
C ALA A 63 -12.11 -4.45 2.34
N MET A 64 -11.74 -3.17 2.22
CA MET A 64 -12.66 -2.13 1.75
C MET A 64 -13.17 -2.42 0.33
N LEU A 65 -12.29 -2.84 -0.58
CA LEU A 65 -12.73 -3.15 -1.94
C LEU A 65 -13.71 -4.33 -1.95
N GLY A 66 -13.40 -5.40 -1.22
CA GLY A 66 -14.28 -6.56 -1.09
C GLY A 66 -15.61 -6.22 -0.41
N GLY A 67 -15.58 -5.38 0.63
CA GLY A 67 -16.79 -4.86 1.28
C GLY A 67 -17.66 -4.04 0.33
N ALA A 68 -17.05 -3.23 -0.55
CA ALA A 68 -17.78 -2.47 -1.56
C ALA A 68 -18.50 -3.39 -2.56
N MET A 69 -17.83 -4.44 -3.04
CA MET A 69 -18.43 -5.39 -3.97
C MET A 69 -19.60 -6.17 -3.34
N ILE A 70 -19.53 -6.48 -2.04
CA ILE A 70 -20.58 -7.26 -1.37
C ILE A 70 -21.77 -6.39 -0.97
N LEU A 71 -21.52 -5.20 -0.44
CA LEU A 71 -22.54 -4.40 0.25
C LEU A 71 -23.03 -3.20 -0.57
N LEU A 72 -22.20 -2.66 -1.46
CA LEU A 72 -22.47 -1.39 -2.15
C LEU A 72 -22.76 -1.58 -3.65
N GLU A 73 -22.34 -2.69 -4.26
CA GLU A 73 -22.46 -2.93 -5.71
C GLU A 73 -23.92 -2.94 -6.17
N GLU A 74 -24.76 -3.77 -5.56
CA GLU A 74 -26.17 -3.94 -5.93
C GLU A 74 -26.98 -2.62 -5.81
N PRO A 75 -27.00 -1.92 -4.65
CA PRO A 75 -27.74 -0.66 -4.54
C PRO A 75 -27.19 0.46 -5.43
N ALA A 76 -25.87 0.50 -5.67
CA ALA A 76 -25.28 1.46 -6.60
C ALA A 76 -25.72 1.19 -8.05
N GLN A 77 -25.80 -0.09 -8.43
CA GLN A 77 -26.25 -0.49 -9.77
C GLN A 77 -27.72 -0.12 -10.00
N VAL A 78 -28.59 -0.34 -9.00
CA VAL A 78 -30.00 0.07 -9.10
C VAL A 78 -30.16 1.57 -9.36
N ILE A 79 -29.38 2.41 -8.67
CA ILE A 79 -29.40 3.87 -8.87
C ILE A 79 -28.86 4.25 -10.26
N ALA A 80 -27.83 3.56 -10.74
CA ALA A 80 -27.29 3.78 -12.07
C ALA A 80 -28.32 3.41 -13.16
N ASP A 81 -28.98 2.25 -13.03
CA ASP A 81 -30.00 1.79 -13.97
C ASP A 81 -31.22 2.74 -14.01
N LEU A 82 -31.64 3.27 -12.85
CA LEU A 82 -32.70 4.28 -12.75
C LEU A 82 -32.34 5.57 -13.48
N ARG A 83 -31.08 6.00 -13.36
CA ARG A 83 -30.58 7.19 -14.07
C ARG A 83 -30.54 6.96 -15.57
N ASP A 84 -30.00 5.83 -16.01
CA ASP A 84 -29.93 5.48 -17.43
C ASP A 84 -31.34 5.37 -18.05
N HIS A 85 -32.30 4.82 -17.31
CA HIS A 85 -33.69 4.75 -17.76
C HIS A 85 -34.33 6.14 -17.91
N ALA A 86 -34.06 7.06 -16.97
CA ALA A 86 -34.55 8.43 -17.04
C ALA A 86 -33.96 9.18 -18.26
N ASP A 87 -32.65 9.03 -18.48
CA ASP A 87 -31.95 9.60 -19.63
C ASP A 87 -32.49 9.06 -20.97
N MET A 88 -32.81 7.75 -21.06
CA MET A 88 -33.39 7.14 -22.27
C MET A 88 -34.83 7.56 -22.53
N THR A 89 -35.62 7.79 -21.49
CA THR A 89 -37.05 8.17 -21.59
C THR A 89 -37.27 9.68 -21.68
N GLY A 90 -36.20 10.47 -21.54
CA GLY A 90 -36.26 11.94 -21.51
C GLY A 90 -36.97 12.47 -20.26
N THR A 91 -37.03 11.68 -19.19
CA THR A 91 -37.63 12.07 -17.91
C THR A 91 -36.57 12.64 -16.98
N THR A 92 -36.98 13.53 -16.07
CA THR A 92 -36.06 14.11 -15.09
C THR A 92 -35.74 13.09 -13.99
N PHE A 93 -34.48 12.68 -13.89
CA PHE A 93 -34.00 11.83 -12.81
C PHE A 93 -34.04 12.59 -11.47
N HIS A 94 -34.75 12.06 -10.48
CA HIS A 94 -34.75 12.54 -9.10
C HIS A 94 -34.49 11.37 -8.17
N LEU A 95 -33.53 11.57 -7.26
CA LEU A 95 -33.25 10.63 -6.20
C LEU A 95 -34.31 10.78 -5.11
N ASP A 96 -34.80 9.66 -4.60
CA ASP A 96 -35.57 9.64 -3.36
C ASP A 96 -34.66 9.94 -2.16
N ASP A 97 -35.23 10.40 -1.03
CA ASP A 97 -34.48 10.72 0.20
C ASP A 97 -33.60 9.55 0.68
N SER A 98 -34.07 8.31 0.47
CA SER A 98 -33.33 7.10 0.81
C SER A 98 -32.11 6.88 -0.09
N GLN A 99 -32.24 7.19 -1.38
CA GLN A 99 -31.18 7.05 -2.39
C GLN A 99 -30.14 8.16 -2.28
N GLU A 100 -30.54 9.37 -1.91
CA GLU A 100 -29.62 10.47 -1.64
C GLU A 100 -28.71 10.16 -0.45
N ARG A 101 -29.28 9.62 0.65
CA ARG A 101 -28.50 9.16 1.80
C ARG A 101 -27.51 8.07 1.42
N PHE A 102 -27.96 7.08 0.63
CA PHE A 102 -27.06 6.04 0.12
C PHE A 102 -25.93 6.63 -0.73
N ALA A 103 -26.24 7.54 -1.66
CA ALA A 103 -25.24 8.19 -2.50
C ALA A 103 -24.21 8.96 -1.67
N SER A 104 -24.63 9.63 -0.59
CA SER A 104 -23.71 10.29 0.35
C SER A 104 -22.81 9.31 1.09
N ILE A 105 -23.33 8.16 1.53
CA ILE A 105 -22.54 7.11 2.21
C ILE A 105 -21.58 6.46 1.22
N TYR A 106 -22.04 6.16 0.01
CA TYR A 106 -21.22 5.59 -1.06
C TYR A 106 -20.08 6.54 -1.44
N GLY A 107 -20.38 7.83 -1.57
CA GLY A 107 -19.39 8.87 -1.84
C GLY A 107 -18.36 9.01 -0.72
N SER A 108 -18.80 9.05 0.54
CA SER A 108 -17.87 9.15 1.69
C SER A 108 -17.02 7.90 1.86
N TYR A 109 -17.55 6.72 1.53
CA TYR A 109 -16.83 5.46 1.50
C TYR A 109 -15.65 5.48 0.53
N TRP A 110 -15.90 5.89 -0.73
CA TRP A 110 -14.85 5.99 -1.74
C TRP A 110 -13.87 7.12 -1.43
N LEU A 111 -14.34 8.23 -0.87
CA LEU A 111 -13.45 9.30 -0.41
C LEU A 111 -12.47 8.79 0.66
N ALA A 112 -12.97 8.03 1.65
CA ALA A 112 -12.13 7.41 2.67
C ALA A 112 -11.14 6.40 2.06
N PHE A 113 -11.60 5.58 1.10
CA PHE A 113 -10.73 4.66 0.36
C PHE A 113 -9.58 5.39 -0.33
N PHE A 114 -9.89 6.45 -1.09
CA PHE A 114 -8.88 7.25 -1.78
C PHE A 114 -7.92 7.94 -0.81
N LEU A 115 -8.42 8.45 0.31
CA LEU A 115 -7.57 9.06 1.34
C LEU A 115 -6.53 8.05 1.87
N VAL A 116 -6.97 6.84 2.22
CA VAL A 116 -6.07 5.76 2.68
C VAL A 116 -5.10 5.35 1.57
N PHE A 117 -5.57 5.27 0.32
CA PHE A 117 -4.74 4.98 -0.84
C PHE A 117 -3.66 6.06 -1.06
N PHE A 118 -3.97 7.34 -0.92
CA PHE A 118 -2.98 8.42 -1.03
C PHE A 118 -1.95 8.37 0.11
N ILE A 119 -2.35 8.03 1.33
CA ILE A 119 -1.43 7.80 2.45
C ILE A 119 -0.46 6.65 2.10
N LEU A 120 -0.97 5.54 1.55
CA LEU A 120 -0.14 4.43 1.08
C LEU A 120 0.88 4.90 0.04
N LEU A 121 0.45 5.66 -0.97
CA LEU A 121 1.33 6.18 -2.02
C LEU A 121 2.41 7.12 -1.45
N ALA A 122 2.07 7.97 -0.49
CA ALA A 122 3.03 8.85 0.16
C ALA A 122 4.10 8.07 0.92
N ILE A 123 3.70 7.03 1.67
CA ILE A 123 4.63 6.14 2.38
C ILE A 123 5.52 5.40 1.37
N LEU A 124 4.95 4.90 0.27
CA LEU A 124 5.70 4.20 -0.78
C LEU A 124 6.72 5.12 -1.45
N ALA A 125 6.33 6.34 -1.81
CA ALA A 125 7.22 7.35 -2.38
C ALA A 125 8.38 7.67 -1.44
N TYR A 126 8.09 7.83 -0.15
CA TYR A 126 9.10 8.05 0.87
C TYR A 126 10.07 6.86 0.97
N ASP A 127 9.58 5.61 0.97
CA ASP A 127 10.47 4.44 1.08
C ASP A 127 11.37 4.30 -0.15
N VAL A 128 10.85 4.59 -1.36
CA VAL A 128 11.65 4.62 -2.60
C VAL A 128 12.74 5.70 -2.54
N MET A 129 12.40 6.90 -2.06
CA MET A 129 13.37 8.00 -1.91
C MET A 129 14.45 7.66 -0.88
N ALA A 130 14.06 7.12 0.28
CA ALA A 130 14.98 6.70 1.33
C ALA A 130 15.93 5.60 0.84
N LEU A 131 15.41 4.60 0.11
CA LEU A 131 16.21 3.54 -0.48
C LEU A 131 17.21 4.07 -1.52
N ARG A 132 16.78 5.04 -2.33
CA ARG A 132 17.66 5.71 -3.31
C ARG A 132 18.78 6.48 -2.63
N ALA A 133 18.46 7.25 -1.58
CA ALA A 133 19.46 8.00 -0.81
C ALA A 133 20.48 7.06 -0.14
N PHE A 134 20.01 5.96 0.45
CA PHE A 134 20.86 4.96 1.08
C PHE A 134 21.84 4.31 0.08
N ARG A 135 21.34 3.88 -1.09
CA ARG A 135 22.18 3.30 -2.16
C ARG A 135 23.26 4.27 -2.64
N LEU A 136 22.95 5.56 -2.76
CA LEU A 136 23.93 6.58 -3.16
C LEU A 136 25.01 6.76 -2.10
N ASN A 137 24.65 6.75 -0.81
CA ASN A 137 25.62 6.87 0.28
C ASN A 137 26.58 5.68 0.35
N ILE A 138 26.08 4.44 0.22
CA ILE A 138 26.95 3.25 0.14
C ILE A 138 27.93 3.36 -1.02
N ARG A 139 27.45 3.74 -2.21
CA ARG A 139 28.30 3.88 -3.40
C ARG A 139 29.42 4.91 -3.18
N ARG A 140 29.11 6.04 -2.53
CA ARG A 140 30.11 7.07 -2.17
C ARG A 140 31.15 6.55 -1.20
N ASN A 141 30.73 5.83 -0.16
CA ASN A 141 31.65 5.25 0.83
C ASN A 141 32.62 4.24 0.20
N ILE A 142 32.12 3.36 -0.67
CA ILE A 142 32.98 2.39 -1.40
C ILE A 142 34.01 3.11 -2.28
N LEU A 143 33.62 4.18 -2.98
CA LEU A 143 34.55 4.96 -3.80
C LEU A 143 35.62 5.66 -2.97
N ASN A 144 35.24 6.22 -1.81
CA ASN A 144 36.18 6.87 -0.90
C ASN A 144 37.18 5.87 -0.30
N LEU A 145 36.71 4.68 0.11
CA LEU A 145 37.57 3.61 0.61
C LEU A 145 38.56 3.13 -0.46
N LYS A 146 38.11 2.97 -1.71
CA LYS A 146 39.00 2.62 -2.84
C LYS A 146 40.08 3.68 -3.08
N ARG A 147 39.72 4.98 -2.99
CA ARG A 147 40.70 6.07 -3.11
C ARG A 147 41.71 6.07 -1.96
N GLN A 148 41.25 5.88 -0.73
CA GLN A 148 42.12 5.82 0.45
C GLN A 148 43.07 4.63 0.39
N ALA A 149 42.59 3.45 -0.04
CA ALA A 149 43.44 2.28 -0.25
C ALA A 149 44.52 2.53 -1.33
N ALA A 150 44.16 3.17 -2.44
CA ALA A 150 45.11 3.52 -3.49
C ALA A 150 46.12 4.61 -3.08
N ALA A 151 45.74 5.52 -2.16
CA ALA A 151 46.64 6.53 -1.60
C ALA A 151 47.56 5.94 -0.52
N GLY A 152 47.04 5.07 0.34
CA GLY A 152 47.80 4.41 1.41
C GLY A 152 48.83 3.37 0.92
N SER A 153 48.68 2.85 -0.30
CA SER A 153 49.68 1.96 -0.92
C SER A 153 50.90 2.68 -1.50
N THR A 154 51.03 4.00 -1.32
CA THR A 154 52.15 4.81 -1.87
C THR A 154 53.20 5.25 -0.85
N THR A 155 53.09 4.89 0.42
CA THR A 155 54.19 5.08 1.39
C THR A 155 55.24 3.98 1.20
N PRO A 156 56.47 4.30 0.75
CA PRO A 156 57.54 3.32 0.58
C PRO A 156 58.00 2.79 1.95
N PRO A 157 58.43 1.51 2.04
CA PRO A 157 59.05 1.00 3.26
C PRO A 157 60.34 1.79 3.54
N THR A 158 60.42 2.37 4.73
CA THR A 158 61.63 2.98 5.29
C THR A 158 62.65 1.94 5.69
#